data_AF-A0A7R9H283-F1
#
_entry.id   AF-A0A7R9H283-F1
#
_cell.length_a   1.000
_cell.length_b   1.000
_cell.length_c   1.000
_cell.angle_alpha   90.00
_cell.angle_beta   90.00
_cell.angle_gamma   90.00
#
_symmetry.space_group_name_H-M   'P 1'
#
loop_
_entity.id
_entity.type
_entity.pdbx_description
1 polymer ?
#
loop_
_entity_poly.entity_id
_entity_poly.type
_entity_poly.pdbx_seq_one_letter_code
_entity_poly.pdbx_strand_id
1 'polypeptide(L)'
;MLLGHPPVPLRDMLLGPFSVPLRHMLLGPSSQPFFYPYPHPHDQRYRCLTTNADKNFHYVVDCGRQVMKEHCYWPLVSDLNNVLSHRPVAVKFMSDDNLLEMWFTFLAMFQGMNVNQREMTQHVEFEPNTYYAAFSAELEASAYPMWALVSHLTDSSSIDLTKRVLTSCLIALQDWLDAINFTHPHMNDSMQVSFHLPLHRYFSVFMCQAIKQQGLSLQEILPPRDVLTLIMMHPLRVQMVAV
;
A
#
# COMPACT_ATOMS: atom_id res chain seq x y z
N MET A 1 -34.41 21.97 14.96
CA MET A 1 -34.77 20.61 14.49
C MET A 1 -34.19 20.45 13.09
N LEU A 2 -33.28 19.48 12.96
CA LEU A 2 -32.71 18.85 11.76
C LEU A 2 -33.05 19.44 10.38
N LEU A 3 -32.04 19.99 9.70
CA LEU A 3 -31.81 19.93 8.24
C LEU A 3 -30.28 19.81 8.11
N GLY A 4 -29.68 18.76 7.54
CA GLY A 4 -29.93 18.23 6.21
C GLY A 4 -28.77 18.68 5.30
N HIS A 5 -27.54 18.19 5.54
CA HIS A 5 -26.45 18.32 4.58
C HIS A 5 -26.30 16.99 3.81
N PRO A 6 -26.20 17.03 2.48
CA PRO A 6 -25.93 15.83 1.68
C PRO A 6 -24.48 15.35 1.92
N PRO A 7 -24.17 14.08 1.66
CA PRO A 7 -22.80 13.60 1.75
C PRO A 7 -21.93 14.31 0.71
N VAL A 8 -20.84 14.91 1.17
CA VAL A 8 -19.80 15.48 0.29
C VAL A 8 -19.20 14.34 -0.53
N PRO A 9 -19.16 14.42 -1.88
CA PRO A 9 -18.53 13.39 -2.69
C PRO A 9 -17.03 13.36 -2.38
N LEU A 10 -16.46 12.15 -2.25
CA LEU A 10 -15.05 11.89 -1.92
C LEU A 10 -14.03 12.63 -2.82
N ARG A 11 -14.49 13.13 -3.97
CA ARG A 11 -13.73 13.91 -4.95
C ARG A 11 -13.32 15.30 -4.44
N ASP A 12 -14.09 15.89 -3.53
CA ASP A 12 -13.87 17.28 -3.07
C ASP A 12 -12.97 17.38 -1.83
N MET A 13 -12.62 16.24 -1.20
CA MET A 13 -11.56 16.20 -0.18
C MET A 13 -10.14 16.12 -0.77
N LEU A 14 -10.01 15.80 -2.06
CA LEU A 14 -8.73 15.46 -2.70
C LEU A 14 -8.11 16.60 -3.52
N LEU A 15 -8.76 17.77 -3.61
CA LEU A 15 -8.31 18.92 -4.40
C LEU A 15 -8.46 20.24 -3.62
N GLY A 16 -7.78 20.35 -2.48
CA GLY A 16 -7.56 21.61 -1.74
C GLY A 16 -6.18 22.20 -2.03
N PRO A 17 -5.99 23.53 -1.93
CA PRO A 17 -4.82 24.22 -2.49
C PRO A 17 -3.62 24.13 -1.55
N PHE A 18 -2.69 23.22 -1.82
CA PHE A 18 -1.34 23.30 -1.26
C PHE A 18 -0.37 23.73 -2.36
N SER A 19 -0.41 25.02 -2.64
CA SER A 19 0.69 25.75 -3.25
C SER A 19 1.81 25.94 -2.23
N VAL A 20 3.04 25.68 -2.68
CA VAL A 20 4.36 25.73 -2.00
C VAL A 20 4.61 27.03 -1.18
N PRO A 21 5.66 27.08 -0.32
CA PRO A 21 6.93 27.60 -0.85
C PRO A 21 8.21 26.88 -0.38
N LEU A 22 9.03 26.55 -1.39
CA LEU A 22 10.45 26.29 -1.36
C LEU A 22 11.18 27.61 -1.04
N ARG A 23 11.78 27.74 0.14
CA ARG A 23 12.93 28.62 0.42
C ARG A 23 13.44 28.33 1.83
N HIS A 24 14.76 28.17 1.97
CA HIS A 24 15.52 27.78 3.18
C HIS A 24 15.84 26.29 3.33
N MET A 25 16.60 25.71 2.39
CA MET A 25 17.45 24.55 2.72
C MET A 25 18.72 24.45 1.86
N LEU A 26 19.23 25.59 1.39
CA LEU A 26 20.58 25.68 0.80
C LEU A 26 21.39 26.61 1.70
N LEU A 27 22.31 26.02 2.49
CA LEU A 27 23.59 26.51 3.03
C LEU A 27 23.92 25.72 4.33
N GLY A 28 25.04 24.98 4.33
CA GLY A 28 25.48 23.96 5.33
C GLY A 28 26.04 24.52 6.66
N PRO A 29 27.04 23.91 7.35
CA PRO A 29 27.97 22.83 6.95
C PRO A 29 28.27 21.71 8.00
N SER A 30 29.00 20.66 7.56
CA SER A 30 29.95 19.81 8.32
C SER A 30 29.41 18.93 9.47
N SER A 31 29.88 17.72 9.79
CA SER A 31 30.86 16.76 9.27
C SER A 31 30.85 15.61 10.29
N GLN A 32 30.55 14.36 9.92
CA GLN A 32 31.03 13.15 10.64
C GLN A 32 31.04 11.93 9.71
N PRO A 33 32.01 11.00 9.88
CA PRO A 33 32.32 9.98 8.89
C PRO A 33 31.36 8.79 8.95
N PHE A 34 31.11 8.22 7.77
CA PHE A 34 30.44 6.95 7.53
C PHE A 34 31.05 5.80 8.33
N PHE A 35 30.28 5.24 9.27
CA PHE A 35 30.45 3.87 9.76
C PHE A 35 29.06 3.30 10.07
N TYR A 36 28.51 2.51 9.16
CA TYR A 36 27.42 1.57 9.46
C TYR A 36 28.02 0.17 9.58
N PRO A 37 28.10 -0.42 10.80
CA PRO A 37 28.21 -1.86 10.93
C PRO A 37 26.81 -2.47 11.15
N TYR A 38 26.51 -3.48 10.34
CA TYR A 38 25.51 -4.57 10.43
C TYR A 38 24.47 -4.64 11.58
N PRO A 39 23.27 -5.21 11.30
CA PRO A 39 22.07 -5.13 12.14
C PRO A 39 22.17 -5.87 13.49
N HIS A 40 21.46 -5.34 14.49
CA HIS A 40 21.47 -5.80 15.89
C HIS A 40 20.68 -7.11 16.10
N PRO A 41 21.01 -7.94 17.11
CA PRO A 41 20.41 -9.27 17.33
C PRO A 41 18.94 -9.29 17.84
N HIS A 42 18.27 -8.13 17.89
CA HIS A 42 16.86 -7.93 18.27
C HIS A 42 15.99 -7.36 17.12
N ASP A 43 16.52 -7.34 15.89
CA ASP A 43 15.88 -6.71 14.73
C ASP A 43 14.83 -7.67 14.10
N GLN A 44 13.56 -7.55 14.49
CA GLN A 44 12.41 -8.27 13.88
C GLN A 44 12.10 -7.73 12.48
N ARG A 45 13.12 -7.73 11.60
CA ARG A 45 13.18 -7.28 10.19
C ARG A 45 12.01 -6.39 9.76
N TYR A 46 11.94 -5.20 10.37
CA TYR A 46 11.03 -4.10 10.08
C TYR A 46 9.50 -4.37 10.20
N ARG A 47 9.12 -5.40 10.98
CA ARG A 47 7.77 -5.70 11.51
C ARG A 47 6.63 -5.65 10.48
N CYS A 48 6.66 -6.62 9.56
CA CYS A 48 5.51 -7.08 8.81
C CYS A 48 4.63 -8.04 9.64
N LEU A 49 3.44 -8.40 9.16
CA LEU A 49 2.51 -9.31 9.86
C LEU A 49 3.12 -10.70 10.07
N THR A 50 3.33 -11.14 11.31
CA THR A 50 3.98 -12.42 11.60
C THR A 50 3.00 -13.44 12.19
N THR A 51 2.49 -14.34 11.35
CA THR A 51 1.76 -15.51 11.84
C THR A 51 2.69 -16.56 12.45
N ASN A 52 3.92 -16.65 11.94
CA ASN A 52 5.02 -17.46 12.44
C ASN A 52 6.35 -16.79 12.06
N ALA A 53 7.07 -16.26 13.05
CA ALA A 53 8.31 -15.49 12.81
C ALA A 53 9.41 -16.29 12.12
N ASP A 54 9.43 -17.63 12.28
CA ASP A 54 10.43 -18.50 11.67
C ASP A 54 10.12 -18.81 10.19
N LYS A 55 8.87 -18.62 9.78
CA LYS A 55 8.40 -18.88 8.41
C LYS A 55 8.17 -17.61 7.59
N ASN A 56 8.18 -16.45 8.23
CA ASN A 56 8.03 -15.17 7.56
C ASN A 56 9.37 -14.68 7.03
N PHE A 57 9.43 -14.39 5.73
CA PHE A 57 10.61 -13.83 5.07
C PHE A 57 10.32 -12.52 4.30
N HIS A 58 9.13 -11.93 4.49
CA HIS A 58 8.73 -10.69 3.86
C HIS A 58 9.36 -9.47 4.52
N TYR A 59 9.97 -8.59 3.73
CA TYR A 59 10.56 -7.34 4.21
C TYR A 59 9.64 -6.16 3.90
N VAL A 60 9.59 -5.21 4.83
CA VAL A 60 8.81 -3.98 4.67
C VAL A 60 9.64 -2.73 4.97
N VAL A 61 9.12 -1.58 4.55
CA VAL A 61 9.75 -0.28 4.76
C VAL A 61 9.79 0.07 6.25
N ASP A 62 10.98 0.43 6.73
CA ASP A 62 11.19 0.96 8.08
C ASP A 62 10.83 2.44 8.17
N CYS A 63 9.59 2.72 8.57
CA CYS A 63 9.10 4.08 8.80
C CYS A 63 9.75 4.77 10.03
N GLY A 64 10.61 4.06 10.77
CA GLY A 64 11.46 4.59 11.81
C GLY A 64 12.68 5.36 11.31
N ARG A 65 13.09 5.14 10.05
CA ARG A 65 14.28 5.76 9.46
C ARG A 65 14.07 7.21 9.10
N GLN A 66 15.15 7.99 9.13
CA GLN A 66 15.16 9.41 8.80
C GLN A 66 14.59 9.68 7.39
N VAL A 67 14.98 8.87 6.39
CA VAL A 67 14.47 8.97 5.01
C VAL A 67 12.94 8.95 4.95
N MET A 68 12.30 8.18 5.84
CA MET A 68 10.84 8.09 5.92
C MET A 68 10.24 9.20 6.79
N LYS A 69 10.81 9.47 7.97
CA LYS A 69 10.31 10.49 8.90
C LYS A 69 10.41 11.91 8.34
N GLU A 70 11.48 12.21 7.62
CA GLU A 70 11.75 13.52 7.04
C GLU A 70 11.29 13.62 5.58
N HIS A 71 10.54 12.61 5.08
CA HIS A 71 9.95 12.61 3.74
C HIS A 71 10.99 12.82 2.63
N CYS A 72 12.22 12.35 2.80
CA CYS A 72 13.28 12.51 1.80
C CYS A 72 12.97 11.79 0.48
N TYR A 73 12.05 10.81 0.50
CA TYR A 73 11.55 10.10 -0.69
C TYR A 73 10.60 10.97 -1.54
N TRP A 74 10.05 12.05 -0.98
CA TRP A 74 8.94 12.79 -1.57
C TRP A 74 9.21 13.34 -2.98
N PRO A 75 10.41 13.89 -3.31
CA PRO A 75 10.69 14.35 -4.66
C PRO A 75 10.48 13.25 -5.72
N LEU A 76 10.91 12.02 -5.42
CA LEU A 76 10.78 10.89 -6.35
C LEU A 76 9.31 10.49 -6.58
N VAL A 77 8.54 10.42 -5.50
CA VAL A 77 7.12 10.06 -5.54
C VAL A 77 6.29 11.14 -6.23
N SER A 78 6.61 12.40 -5.97
CA SER A 78 5.96 13.55 -6.60
C SER A 78 6.20 13.57 -8.11
N ASP A 79 7.46 13.39 -8.54
CA ASP A 79 7.82 13.30 -9.96
C ASP A 79 7.13 12.12 -10.65
N LEU A 80 7.09 10.95 -10.01
CA LEU A 80 6.37 9.79 -10.53
C LEU A 80 4.89 10.09 -10.73
N ASN A 81 4.22 10.67 -9.73
CA ASN A 81 2.80 11.00 -9.79
C ASN A 81 2.51 12.02 -10.90
N ASN A 82 3.38 13.03 -11.04
CA ASN A 82 3.28 14.02 -12.12
C ASN A 82 3.38 13.35 -13.49
N VAL A 83 4.35 12.46 -13.68
CA VAL A 83 4.55 11.75 -14.95
C VAL A 83 3.38 10.80 -15.26
N LEU A 84 2.86 10.08 -14.26
CA LEU A 84 1.69 9.20 -14.40
C LEU A 84 0.38 9.95 -14.68
N SER A 85 0.31 11.26 -14.40
CA SER A 85 -0.85 12.08 -14.79
C SER A 85 -1.02 12.19 -16.32
N HIS A 86 0.02 11.87 -17.09
CA HIS A 86 -0.02 11.91 -18.55
C HIS A 86 -0.38 10.53 -19.14
N ARG A 87 -1.50 10.49 -19.88
CA ARG A 87 -2.05 9.24 -20.45
C ARG A 87 -1.03 8.39 -21.23
N PRO A 88 -0.21 8.93 -22.16
CA PRO A 88 0.75 8.11 -22.89
C PRO A 88 1.74 7.38 -21.98
N VAL A 89 2.14 8.02 -20.89
CA VAL A 89 3.06 7.44 -19.92
C VAL A 89 2.35 6.38 -19.08
N ALA A 90 1.16 6.68 -18.56
CA ALA A 90 0.37 5.70 -17.81
C ALA A 90 0.04 4.44 -18.63
N VAL A 91 -0.30 4.60 -19.92
CA VAL A 91 -0.51 3.49 -20.85
C VAL A 91 0.78 2.70 -21.04
N LYS A 92 1.92 3.36 -21.26
CA LYS A 92 3.22 2.67 -21.37
C LYS A 92 3.56 1.92 -20.09
N PHE A 93 3.30 2.52 -18.93
CA PHE A 93 3.51 1.91 -17.62
C PHE A 93 2.69 0.63 -17.43
N MET A 94 1.39 0.67 -17.70
CA MET A 94 0.50 -0.50 -17.56
C MET A 94 0.65 -1.54 -18.68
N SER A 95 1.31 -1.18 -19.78
CA SER A 95 1.52 -2.07 -20.93
C SER A 95 2.93 -2.69 -20.98
N ASP A 96 3.77 -2.45 -20.00
CA ASP A 96 5.11 -3.01 -19.91
C ASP A 96 5.22 -3.92 -18.68
N ASP A 97 5.50 -5.20 -18.90
CA ASP A 97 5.51 -6.19 -17.81
C ASP A 97 6.64 -5.93 -16.80
N ASN A 98 7.79 -5.41 -17.26
CA ASN A 98 8.90 -5.09 -16.36
C ASN A 98 8.55 -3.91 -15.44
N LEU A 99 7.82 -2.92 -15.95
CA LEU A 99 7.36 -1.78 -15.15
C LEU A 99 6.33 -2.23 -14.12
N LEU A 100 5.40 -3.12 -14.49
CA LEU A 100 4.44 -3.69 -13.55
C LEU A 100 5.13 -4.55 -12.49
N GLU A 101 6.08 -5.41 -12.86
CA GLU A 101 6.85 -6.24 -11.92
C GLU A 101 7.62 -5.37 -10.93
N MET A 102 8.35 -4.36 -11.42
CA MET A 102 9.07 -3.41 -10.56
C MET A 102 8.11 -2.65 -9.64
N TRP A 103 6.95 -2.24 -10.16
CA TRP A 103 5.94 -1.51 -9.39
C TRP A 103 5.36 -2.35 -8.25
N PHE A 104 4.96 -3.58 -8.54
CA PHE A 104 4.39 -4.45 -7.52
C PHE A 104 5.42 -4.97 -6.53
N THR A 105 6.68 -5.15 -6.95
CA THR A 105 7.80 -5.38 -6.03
C THR A 105 7.98 -4.19 -5.07
N PHE A 106 7.91 -2.97 -5.59
CA PHE A 106 7.96 -1.76 -4.78
C PHE A 106 6.78 -1.68 -3.79
N LEU A 107 5.55 -1.87 -4.27
CA LEU A 107 4.34 -1.86 -3.43
C LEU A 107 4.35 -2.94 -2.35
N ALA A 108 4.92 -4.12 -2.63
CA ALA A 108 5.03 -5.20 -1.65
C ALA A 108 5.82 -4.77 -0.40
N MET A 109 6.79 -3.85 -0.52
CA MET A 109 7.52 -3.32 0.64
C MET A 109 6.63 -2.49 1.59
N PHE A 110 5.50 -1.96 1.11
CA PHE A 110 4.51 -1.25 1.93
C PHE A 110 3.41 -2.20 2.44
N GLN A 111 3.33 -3.41 1.90
CA GLN A 111 2.32 -4.39 2.24
C GLN A 111 2.59 -5.02 3.60
N GLY A 112 1.68 -4.76 4.54
CA GLY A 112 1.74 -5.28 5.90
C GLY A 112 2.72 -4.56 6.82
N MET A 113 3.22 -3.37 6.44
CA MET A 113 4.14 -2.59 7.27
C MET A 113 3.47 -1.99 8.51
N ASN A 114 4.27 -1.48 9.45
CA ASN A 114 3.81 -0.77 10.65
C ASN A 114 2.72 -1.56 11.41
N VAL A 115 3.03 -2.83 11.75
CA VAL A 115 2.11 -3.73 12.44
C VAL A 115 1.75 -3.21 13.83
N ASN A 116 0.45 -3.17 14.09
CA ASN A 116 -0.14 -2.87 15.38
C ASN A 116 -0.33 -4.16 16.15
N GLN A 117 0.00 -4.12 17.44
CA GLN A 117 -0.30 -5.18 18.40
C GLN A 117 -1.59 -4.81 19.13
N ARG A 118 -2.44 -5.81 19.38
CA ARG A 118 -3.70 -5.63 20.09
C ARG A 118 -3.43 -5.43 21.58
N GLU A 119 -3.64 -4.21 22.07
CA GLU A 119 -3.56 -3.89 23.49
C GLU A 119 -4.92 -4.07 24.18
N MET A 120 -4.96 -4.93 25.21
CA MET A 120 -6.20 -5.28 25.93
C MET A 120 -6.23 -4.77 27.39
N THR A 121 -5.13 -4.17 27.87
CA THR A 121 -4.94 -3.87 29.30
C THR A 121 -4.76 -2.38 29.60
N GLN A 122 -4.00 -1.66 28.77
CA GLN A 122 -3.67 -0.25 29.01
C GLN A 122 -4.19 0.64 27.89
N HIS A 123 -4.48 1.89 28.24
CA HIS A 123 -4.78 2.92 27.24
C HIS A 123 -3.49 3.33 26.53
N VAL A 124 -3.54 3.40 25.20
CA VAL A 124 -2.43 3.93 24.40
C VAL A 124 -2.55 5.45 24.39
N GLU A 125 -1.71 6.13 25.17
CA GLU A 125 -1.80 7.60 25.36
C GLU A 125 -1.26 8.40 24.16
N PHE A 126 -0.32 7.85 23.40
CA PHE A 126 0.33 8.55 22.28
C PHE A 126 0.64 7.60 21.12
N GLU A 127 0.34 8.04 19.90
CA GLU A 127 0.79 7.36 18.68
C GLU A 127 2.23 7.78 18.35
N PRO A 128 3.13 6.83 18.04
CA PRO A 128 4.51 7.17 17.67
C PRO A 128 4.55 7.88 16.31
N ASN A 129 5.54 8.76 16.10
CA ASN A 129 5.77 9.45 14.82
C ASN A 129 5.92 8.47 13.62
N THR A 130 6.23 7.20 13.87
CA THR A 130 6.28 6.14 12.85
C THR A 130 4.92 5.85 12.23
N TYR A 131 3.83 6.04 12.98
CA TYR A 131 2.47 5.88 12.48
C TYR A 131 2.14 6.92 11.40
N TYR A 132 2.44 8.20 11.69
CA TYR A 132 2.31 9.28 10.73
C TYR A 132 3.18 9.06 9.49
N ALA A 133 4.46 8.71 9.67
CA ALA A 133 5.36 8.44 8.56
C ALA A 133 4.88 7.28 7.68
N ALA A 134 4.38 6.19 8.28
CA ALA A 134 3.84 5.05 7.54
C ALA A 134 2.57 5.40 6.77
N PHE A 135 1.66 6.17 7.38
CA PHE A 135 0.44 6.64 6.72
C PHE A 135 0.76 7.56 5.54
N SER A 136 1.58 8.59 5.75
CA SER A 136 1.97 9.53 4.68
C SER A 136 2.67 8.80 3.53
N ALA A 137 3.62 7.92 3.84
CA ALA A 137 4.36 7.19 2.82
C ALA A 137 3.45 6.26 1.99
N GLU A 138 2.51 5.56 2.62
CA GLU A 138 1.56 4.71 1.90
C GLU A 138 0.59 5.53 1.04
N LEU A 139 0.08 6.64 1.58
CA LEU A 139 -0.82 7.52 0.85
C LEU A 139 -0.14 8.11 -0.40
N GLU A 140 1.07 8.64 -0.23
CA GLU A 140 1.80 9.34 -1.28
C GLU A 140 2.42 8.38 -2.30
N ALA A 141 3.13 7.34 -1.81
CA ALA A 141 3.92 6.45 -2.66
C ALA A 141 3.12 5.28 -3.24
N SER A 142 1.94 4.98 -2.71
CA SER A 142 1.08 3.89 -3.18
C SER A 142 -0.27 4.39 -3.69
N ALA A 143 -1.05 5.08 -2.85
CA ALA A 143 -2.44 5.39 -3.19
C ALA A 143 -2.58 6.45 -4.30
N TYR A 144 -1.76 7.50 -4.30
CA TYR A 144 -1.80 8.52 -5.35
C TYR A 144 -1.43 7.97 -6.74
N PRO A 145 -0.32 7.23 -6.92
CA PRO A 145 -0.04 6.56 -8.19
C PRO A 145 -1.17 5.63 -8.65
N MET A 146 -1.81 4.91 -7.73
CA MET A 146 -2.96 4.04 -8.04
C MET A 146 -4.07 4.83 -8.72
N TRP A 147 -4.47 5.94 -8.11
CA TRP A 147 -5.53 6.79 -8.64
C TRP A 147 -5.13 7.47 -9.94
N ALA A 148 -3.86 7.88 -10.07
CA ALA A 148 -3.33 8.41 -11.32
C ALA A 148 -3.49 7.39 -12.46
N LEU A 149 -3.10 6.14 -12.25
CA LEU A 149 -3.27 5.06 -13.23
C LEU A 149 -4.74 4.80 -13.55
N VAL A 150 -5.58 4.62 -12.52
CA VAL A 150 -7.02 4.34 -12.67
C VAL A 150 -7.75 5.45 -13.43
N SER A 151 -7.33 6.71 -13.25
CA SER A 151 -7.95 7.86 -13.93
C SER A 151 -7.90 7.79 -15.46
N HIS A 152 -6.98 6.99 -16.02
CA HIS A 152 -6.85 6.79 -17.47
C HIS A 152 -7.67 5.62 -18.02
N LEU A 153 -8.31 4.82 -17.15
CA LEU A 153 -8.99 3.57 -17.50
C LEU A 153 -10.52 3.77 -17.64
N THR A 154 -10.93 4.77 -18.41
CA THR A 154 -12.31 5.29 -18.38
C THR A 154 -13.35 4.44 -19.11
N ASP A 155 -12.93 3.52 -19.97
CA ASP A 155 -13.84 2.77 -20.84
C ASP A 155 -13.21 1.42 -21.26
N SER A 156 -14.03 0.61 -21.96
CA SER A 156 -13.67 -0.74 -22.39
C SER A 156 -12.49 -0.80 -23.37
N SER A 157 -12.09 0.29 -24.04
CA SER A 157 -10.91 0.30 -24.92
C SER A 157 -9.60 0.07 -24.18
N SER A 158 -9.58 0.34 -22.88
CA SER A 158 -8.40 0.23 -22.02
C SER A 158 -8.37 -1.06 -21.19
N ILE A 159 -9.25 -2.01 -21.50
CA ILE A 159 -9.49 -3.12 -20.59
C ILE A 159 -8.32 -4.09 -20.46
N ASP A 160 -7.56 -4.28 -21.53
CA ASP A 160 -6.38 -5.13 -21.51
C ASP A 160 -5.33 -4.60 -20.52
N LEU A 161 -5.24 -3.28 -20.34
CA LEU A 161 -4.35 -2.67 -19.33
C LEU A 161 -4.80 -3.04 -17.92
N THR A 162 -6.10 -2.94 -17.63
CA THR A 162 -6.66 -3.32 -16.33
C THR A 162 -6.42 -4.79 -16.02
N LYS A 163 -6.62 -5.69 -17.00
CA LYS A 163 -6.36 -7.13 -16.84
C LYS A 163 -4.90 -7.41 -16.52
N ARG A 164 -3.97 -6.70 -17.16
CA ARG A 164 -2.52 -6.83 -16.88
C ARG A 164 -2.19 -6.38 -15.47
N VAL A 165 -2.67 -5.20 -15.05
CA VAL A 165 -2.48 -4.72 -13.68
C VAL A 165 -3.06 -5.69 -12.65
N LEU A 166 -4.28 -6.20 -12.88
CA LEU A 166 -4.91 -7.20 -12.00
C LEU A 166 -4.08 -8.49 -11.92
N THR A 167 -3.55 -8.97 -13.04
CA THR A 167 -2.73 -10.18 -13.10
C THR A 167 -1.44 -10.00 -12.30
N SER A 168 -0.70 -8.91 -12.53
CA SER A 168 0.53 -8.61 -11.80
C SER A 168 0.27 -8.37 -10.30
N CYS A 169 -0.83 -7.71 -9.95
CA CYS A 169 -1.23 -7.51 -8.55
C CYS A 169 -1.56 -8.83 -7.85
N LEU A 170 -2.25 -9.74 -8.55
CA LEU A 170 -2.62 -11.05 -8.02
C LEU A 170 -1.39 -11.95 -7.80
N ILE A 171 -0.40 -11.88 -8.68
CA ILE A 171 0.90 -12.55 -8.49
C ILE A 171 1.56 -12.02 -7.21
N ALA A 172 1.72 -10.70 -7.10
CA ALA A 172 2.33 -10.09 -5.92
C ALA A 172 1.56 -10.36 -4.61
N LEU A 173 0.23 -10.45 -4.67
CA LEU A 173 -0.59 -10.85 -3.51
C LEU A 173 -0.32 -12.29 -3.09
N GLN A 174 -0.23 -13.23 -4.03
CA GLN A 174 0.06 -14.63 -3.72
C GLN A 174 1.46 -14.78 -3.16
N ASP A 175 2.46 -14.19 -3.82
CA ASP A 175 3.84 -14.19 -3.34
C ASP A 175 3.95 -13.62 -1.93
N TRP A 176 3.22 -12.54 -1.66
CA TRP A 176 3.16 -11.94 -0.32
C TRP A 176 2.47 -12.83 0.71
N LEU A 177 1.33 -13.43 0.38
CA LEU A 177 0.62 -14.37 1.26
C LEU A 177 1.52 -15.55 1.62
N ASP A 178 2.24 -16.11 0.65
CA ASP A 178 3.22 -17.17 0.87
C ASP A 178 4.38 -16.68 1.75
N ALA A 179 4.90 -15.47 1.50
CA ALA A 179 6.01 -14.88 2.25
C ALA A 179 5.70 -14.61 3.73
N ILE A 180 4.44 -14.34 4.06
CA ILE A 180 3.97 -14.23 5.46
C ILE A 180 3.41 -15.53 6.03
N ASN A 181 3.54 -16.63 5.27
CA ASN A 181 3.02 -17.96 5.59
C ASN A 181 1.50 -17.97 5.87
N PHE A 182 0.74 -17.15 5.13
CA PHE A 182 -0.72 -17.10 5.19
C PHE A 182 -1.35 -18.09 4.21
N THR A 183 -1.27 -19.38 4.53
CA THR A 183 -1.68 -20.46 3.62
C THR A 183 -3.11 -20.94 3.86
N HIS A 184 -3.73 -20.60 5.01
CA HIS A 184 -5.04 -21.11 5.43
C HIS A 184 -5.94 -19.96 5.93
N PRO A 185 -7.26 -20.03 5.70
CA PRO A 185 -8.18 -18.96 6.11
C PRO A 185 -8.36 -18.82 7.63
N HIS A 186 -8.08 -19.88 8.39
CA HIS A 186 -8.26 -19.94 9.84
C HIS A 186 -6.90 -19.90 10.57
N MET A 187 -6.20 -18.78 10.45
CA MET A 187 -4.96 -18.56 11.20
C MET A 187 -5.22 -17.81 12.51
N ASN A 188 -4.68 -18.35 13.60
CA ASN A 188 -4.89 -17.86 14.95
C ASN A 188 -3.89 -16.74 15.29
N ASP A 189 -3.98 -15.63 14.55
CA ASP A 189 -3.14 -14.43 14.71
C ASP A 189 -4.03 -13.18 14.78
N SER A 190 -4.92 -13.16 15.77
CA SER A 190 -5.87 -12.05 16.01
C SER A 190 -5.28 -10.92 16.86
N MET A 191 -3.99 -11.04 17.23
CA MET A 191 -3.29 -10.06 18.06
C MET A 191 -2.49 -9.06 17.23
N GLN A 192 -2.33 -9.28 15.92
CA GLN A 192 -1.59 -8.40 15.03
C GLN A 192 -2.47 -7.89 13.88
N VAL A 193 -2.32 -6.61 13.54
CA VAL A 193 -2.97 -6.04 12.36
C VAL A 193 -2.11 -4.95 11.72
N SER A 194 -2.06 -4.93 10.39
CA SER A 194 -1.54 -3.79 9.64
C SER A 194 -2.69 -3.16 8.87
N PHE A 195 -2.75 -1.83 8.89
CA PHE A 195 -3.69 -1.05 8.08
C PHE A 195 -3.13 -0.72 6.69
N HIS A 196 -1.85 -1.04 6.46
CA HIS A 196 -1.15 -0.74 5.21
C HIS A 196 -1.23 -1.95 4.28
N LEU A 197 -2.31 -2.03 3.51
CA LEU A 197 -2.59 -3.13 2.59
C LEU A 197 -2.70 -2.66 1.12
N PRO A 198 -1.66 -2.00 0.57
CA PRO A 198 -1.67 -1.45 -0.78
C PRO A 198 -1.99 -2.50 -1.85
N LEU A 199 -1.46 -3.72 -1.78
CA LEU A 199 -1.76 -4.75 -2.78
C LEU A 199 -3.25 -5.14 -2.77
N HIS A 200 -3.85 -5.26 -1.58
CA HIS A 200 -5.29 -5.53 -1.46
C HIS A 200 -6.12 -4.37 -2.02
N ARG A 201 -5.69 -3.14 -1.75
CA ARG A 201 -6.34 -1.93 -2.27
C ARG A 201 -6.26 -1.86 -3.79
N TYR A 202 -5.09 -2.07 -4.37
CA TYR A 202 -4.90 -2.10 -5.83
C TYR A 202 -5.81 -3.14 -6.46
N PHE A 203 -5.80 -4.38 -5.96
CA PHE A 203 -6.64 -5.45 -6.50
C PHE A 203 -8.13 -5.08 -6.45
N SER A 204 -8.60 -4.58 -5.31
CA SER A 204 -10.00 -4.18 -5.12
C SER A 204 -10.41 -3.01 -6.02
N VAL A 205 -9.56 -2.00 -6.15
CA VAL A 205 -9.85 -0.79 -6.94
C VAL A 205 -9.86 -1.11 -8.43
N PHE A 206 -8.85 -1.83 -8.95
CA PHE A 206 -8.80 -2.20 -10.36
C PHE A 206 -9.90 -3.20 -10.72
N MET A 207 -10.30 -4.09 -9.81
CA MET A 207 -11.44 -4.99 -10.01
C MET A 207 -12.75 -4.19 -10.11
N CYS A 208 -12.93 -3.23 -9.21
CA CYS A 208 -14.08 -2.32 -9.23
C CYS A 208 -14.12 -1.48 -10.51
N GLN A 209 -12.96 -1.01 -10.98
CA GLN A 209 -12.82 -0.27 -12.24
C GLN A 209 -13.23 -1.13 -13.45
N ALA A 210 -12.71 -2.38 -13.51
CA ALA A 210 -13.01 -3.34 -14.55
C ALA A 210 -14.52 -3.60 -14.70
N ILE A 211 -15.22 -3.75 -13.58
CA ILE A 211 -16.67 -4.01 -13.57
C ILE A 211 -17.44 -2.74 -13.91
N LYS A 212 -17.21 -1.65 -13.16
CA LYS A 212 -18.10 -0.48 -13.19
C LYS A 212 -17.91 0.39 -14.43
N GLN A 213 -16.67 0.50 -14.93
CA GLN A 213 -16.33 1.43 -16.00
C GLN A 213 -16.01 0.73 -17.32
N GLN A 214 -15.62 -0.55 -17.27
CA GLN A 214 -15.13 -1.27 -18.45
C GLN A 214 -15.98 -2.49 -18.82
N GLY A 215 -17.02 -2.80 -18.04
CA GLY A 215 -18.09 -3.72 -18.40
C GLY A 215 -17.77 -5.21 -18.23
N LEU A 216 -16.73 -5.59 -17.49
CA LEU A 216 -16.54 -7.01 -17.17
C LEU A 216 -17.54 -7.51 -16.14
N SER A 217 -17.88 -8.78 -16.29
CA SER A 217 -18.51 -9.53 -15.22
C SER A 217 -17.50 -9.88 -14.14
N LEU A 218 -18.00 -10.05 -12.91
CA LEU A 218 -17.19 -10.50 -11.78
C LEU A 218 -16.52 -11.85 -12.06
N GLN A 219 -17.21 -12.77 -12.73
CA GLN A 219 -16.70 -14.12 -13.02
C GLN A 219 -15.44 -14.10 -13.89
N GLU A 220 -15.27 -13.10 -14.74
CA GLU A 220 -14.11 -13.00 -15.63
C GLU A 220 -12.83 -12.52 -14.94
N ILE A 221 -12.93 -11.98 -13.72
CA ILE A 221 -11.81 -11.32 -13.02
C ILE A 221 -11.54 -11.89 -11.63
N LEU A 222 -12.37 -12.82 -11.14
CA LEU A 222 -12.13 -13.46 -9.86
C LEU A 222 -10.90 -14.39 -9.92
N PRO A 223 -10.02 -14.35 -8.92
CA PRO A 223 -9.00 -15.38 -8.73
C PRO A 223 -9.60 -16.77 -8.50
N PRO A 224 -8.78 -17.83 -8.58
CA PRO A 224 -9.12 -19.14 -8.05
C PRO A 224 -9.69 -19.05 -6.62
N ARG A 225 -10.67 -19.90 -6.30
CA ARG A 225 -11.47 -19.80 -5.07
C ARG A 225 -10.62 -19.87 -3.80
N ASP A 226 -9.63 -20.74 -3.78
CA ASP A 226 -8.65 -20.90 -2.70
C ASP A 226 -7.87 -19.60 -2.47
N VAL A 227 -7.30 -19.02 -3.52
CA VAL A 227 -6.57 -17.75 -3.47
C VAL A 227 -7.47 -16.60 -3.04
N LEU A 228 -8.66 -16.49 -3.64
CA LEU A 228 -9.66 -15.48 -3.29
C LEU A 228 -10.03 -15.56 -1.80
N THR A 229 -10.19 -16.77 -1.28
CA THR A 229 -10.51 -16.99 0.13
C THR A 229 -9.39 -16.46 1.03
N LEU A 230 -8.12 -16.68 0.68
CA LEU A 230 -7.00 -16.15 1.44
C LEU A 230 -6.95 -14.61 1.41
N ILE A 231 -7.09 -14.02 0.22
CA ILE A 231 -7.12 -12.55 0.04
C ILE A 231 -8.25 -11.91 0.87
N MET A 232 -9.43 -12.54 0.93
CA MET A 232 -10.56 -12.04 1.71
C MET A 232 -10.38 -12.24 3.21
N MET A 233 -9.88 -13.41 3.63
CA MET A 233 -9.76 -13.76 5.04
C MET A 233 -8.62 -13.01 5.73
N HIS A 234 -7.57 -12.65 4.99
CA HIS A 234 -6.43 -11.92 5.53
C HIS A 234 -6.83 -10.61 6.25
N PRO A 235 -7.61 -9.67 5.67
CA PRO A 235 -8.07 -8.49 6.40
C PRO A 235 -9.21 -8.79 7.38
N LEU A 236 -10.06 -9.79 7.12
CA LEU A 236 -11.20 -10.14 7.99
C LEU A 236 -10.79 -10.79 9.32
N ARG A 237 -9.58 -11.40 9.39
CA ARG A 237 -9.10 -12.10 10.59
C ARG A 237 -9.08 -11.24 11.85
N VAL A 238 -8.95 -9.91 11.71
CA VAL A 238 -9.00 -8.97 12.85
C VAL A 238 -10.36 -8.96 13.56
N GLN A 239 -11.44 -9.32 12.85
CA GLN A 239 -12.80 -9.37 13.40
C GLN A 239 -13.08 -10.66 14.16
N MET A 240 -12.23 -11.68 14.04
CA MET A 240 -12.44 -12.93 14.77
C MET A 240 -12.15 -12.70 16.25
N VAL A 241 -13.20 -12.85 17.06
CA VAL A 241 -13.12 -12.76 18.52
C VAL A 241 -12.14 -13.83 18.99
N ALA A 242 -11.10 -13.42 19.73
CA ALA A 242 -10.35 -14.35 20.55
C ALA A 242 -11.31 -14.84 21.64
N VAL A 243 -11.84 -16.05 21.46
CA VAL A 243 -12.69 -16.74 22.45
C VAL A 243 -11.80 -17.30 23.54
#